data_AF-A0A9Y6J7F4-F1
#
_entry.id   AF-A0A9Y6J7F4-F1
#
_cell.length_a   1.000
_cell.length_b   1.000
_cell.length_c   1.000
_cell.angle_alpha   90.00
_cell.angle_beta   90.00
_cell.angle_gamma   90.00
#
_symmetry.space_group_name_H-M   'P 1'
#
loop_
_entity.id
_entity.type
_entity.pdbx_description
1 polymer ?
#
loop_
_entity_poly.entity_id
_entity_poly.type
_entity_poly.pdbx_seq_one_letter_code
_entity_poly.pdbx_strand_id
1 'polypeptide(L)'
;MMNRILFACLFLALSTESSSLSCRWMDHKFRQHNEETLNLLDTMAKNATNTSEVEVTVAFPNHLYHQVSKSSAEDKLAFSVQILEEVAALFEEDHSAASWEDSTVRNFLNIVNKQAEELHSCTEE
;
A
#
# COMPACT_ATOMS: atom_id res chain seq x y z
N MET A 1 -31.47 -35.86 23.29
CA MET A 1 -31.34 -34.41 22.99
C MET A 1 -29.89 -33.94 22.97
N MET A 2 -29.01 -34.50 23.80
CA MET A 2 -27.58 -34.13 23.89
C MET A 2 -26.79 -34.28 22.57
N ASN A 3 -27.06 -35.32 21.78
CA ASN A 3 -26.40 -35.53 20.47
C ASN A 3 -26.70 -34.40 19.46
N ARG A 4 -27.92 -33.84 19.46
CA ARG A 4 -28.30 -32.77 18.51
C ARG A 4 -27.60 -31.45 18.83
N ILE A 5 -27.36 -31.19 20.12
CA ILE A 5 -26.63 -30.02 20.60
C ILE A 5 -25.15 -30.17 20.24
N LEU A 6 -24.56 -31.36 20.42
CA LEU A 6 -23.18 -31.65 20.02
C LEU A 6 -22.96 -31.46 18.51
N PHE A 7 -23.89 -31.94 17.67
CA PHE A 7 -23.83 -31.70 16.23
C PHE A 7 -23.95 -30.21 15.89
N ALA A 8 -24.88 -29.48 16.51
CA ALA A 8 -25.02 -28.04 16.29
C ALA A 8 -23.76 -27.25 16.69
N CYS A 9 -23.12 -27.61 17.81
CA CYS A 9 -21.85 -27.03 18.24
C CYS A 9 -20.68 -27.36 17.30
N LEU A 10 -20.64 -28.58 16.75
CA LEU A 10 -19.64 -28.97 15.74
C LEU A 10 -19.80 -28.18 14.44
N PHE A 11 -21.03 -27.95 13.97
CA PHE A 11 -21.28 -27.12 12.80
C PHE A 11 -20.91 -25.66 13.03
N LEU A 12 -21.15 -25.12 14.23
CA LEU A 12 -20.73 -23.77 14.62
C LEU A 12 -19.20 -23.65 14.72
N ALA A 13 -18.51 -24.66 15.23
CA ALA A 13 -17.04 -24.69 15.30
C ALA A 13 -16.35 -24.88 13.94
N LEU A 14 -17.03 -25.51 12.98
CA LEU A 14 -16.57 -25.65 11.58
C LEU A 14 -16.92 -24.43 10.72
N SER A 15 -17.91 -23.62 11.13
CA SER A 15 -18.22 -22.33 10.49
C SER A 15 -17.42 -21.17 11.09
N THR A 16 -16.65 -21.42 12.15
CA THR A 16 -15.49 -20.62 12.53
C THR A 16 -14.23 -21.14 11.84
N GLU A 17 -14.30 -21.50 10.56
CA GLU A 17 -13.21 -21.07 9.69
C GLU A 17 -13.36 -19.56 9.57
N SER A 18 -12.88 -18.85 10.61
CA SER A 18 -12.37 -17.52 10.41
C SER A 18 -11.32 -17.68 9.32
N SER A 19 -11.74 -17.49 8.07
CA SER A 19 -10.83 -17.02 7.06
C SER A 19 -10.24 -15.77 7.69
N SER A 20 -9.07 -15.90 8.32
CA SER A 20 -8.13 -14.80 8.39
C SER A 20 -7.99 -14.44 6.93
N LEU A 21 -8.76 -13.46 6.51
CA LEU A 21 -9.01 -13.17 5.13
C LEU A 21 -7.69 -12.63 4.61
N SER A 22 -6.81 -13.53 4.17
CA SER A 22 -5.50 -13.13 3.69
C SER A 22 -5.83 -12.27 2.49
N CYS A 23 -5.38 -11.03 2.51
CA CYS A 23 -5.50 -10.14 1.37
C CYS A 23 -4.74 -10.81 0.22
N ARG A 24 -5.43 -11.64 -0.58
CA ARG A 24 -4.83 -12.54 -1.59
C ARG A 24 -4.05 -11.74 -2.63
N TRP A 25 -4.43 -10.48 -2.79
CA TRP A 25 -3.74 -9.51 -3.60
C TRP A 25 -2.32 -9.22 -3.08
N MET A 26 -2.14 -9.04 -1.76
CA MET A 26 -0.82 -8.79 -1.15
C MET A 26 0.19 -9.91 -1.40
N ASP A 27 -0.25 -11.17 -1.46
CA ASP A 27 0.65 -12.33 -1.55
C ASP A 27 1.57 -12.31 -2.78
N HIS A 28 1.16 -11.66 -3.86
CA HIS A 28 1.92 -11.67 -5.11
C HIS A 28 1.87 -10.35 -5.89
N LYS A 29 0.78 -9.57 -5.80
CA LYS A 29 0.64 -8.33 -6.57
C LYS A 29 1.29 -7.12 -5.91
N PHE A 30 1.20 -7.01 -4.58
CA PHE A 30 1.78 -5.87 -3.88
C PHE A 30 3.29 -5.74 -4.10
N ARG A 31 4.04 -6.85 -3.99
CA ARG A 31 5.49 -6.83 -4.26
C ARG A 31 5.78 -6.44 -5.71
N GLN A 32 5.08 -7.05 -6.67
CA GLN A 32 5.28 -6.76 -8.09
C GLN A 32 5.07 -5.27 -8.40
N HIS A 33 3.96 -4.71 -7.94
CA HIS A 33 3.66 -3.30 -8.19
C HIS A 33 4.59 -2.35 -7.43
N ASN A 34 5.04 -2.70 -6.23
CA ASN A 34 6.08 -1.93 -5.54
C ASN A 34 7.40 -1.90 -6.32
N GLU A 35 7.84 -3.04 -6.87
CA GLU A 35 9.05 -3.08 -7.70
C GLU A 35 8.88 -2.23 -8.97
N GLU A 36 7.73 -2.30 -9.64
CA GLU A 36 7.40 -1.45 -10.80
C GLU A 36 7.41 0.04 -10.44
N THR A 37 6.80 0.40 -9.30
CA THR A 37 6.70 1.78 -8.80
C THR A 37 8.08 2.35 -8.46
N LEU A 38 8.94 1.56 -7.80
CA LEU A 38 10.32 1.94 -7.48
C LEU A 38 11.17 2.13 -8.74
N ASN A 39 10.99 1.28 -9.77
CA ASN A 39 11.68 1.44 -11.05
C ASN A 39 11.26 2.73 -11.79
N LEU A 40 9.98 3.10 -11.71
CA LEU A 40 9.49 4.36 -12.28
C LEU A 40 10.07 5.58 -11.52
N LEU A 41 10.12 5.53 -10.19
CA LEU A 41 10.78 6.57 -9.36
C LEU A 41 12.25 6.76 -9.74
N ASP A 42 12.99 5.65 -9.83
CA ASP A 42 14.41 5.67 -10.23
C ASP A 42 14.58 6.21 -11.65
N THR A 43 13.67 5.89 -12.57
CA THR A 43 13.67 6.43 -13.94
C THR A 43 13.46 7.95 -13.94
N MET A 44 12.49 8.45 -13.16
CA MET A 44 12.25 9.90 -13.01
C MET A 44 13.47 10.61 -12.41
N ALA A 45 14.10 10.02 -11.39
CA ALA A 45 15.29 10.55 -10.76
C ALA A 45 16.49 10.61 -11.73
N LYS A 46 16.71 9.57 -12.55
CA LYS A 46 17.81 9.52 -13.52
C LYS A 46 17.63 10.47 -14.71
N ASN A 47 16.38 10.71 -15.12
CA ASN A 47 16.07 11.61 -16.22
C ASN A 47 16.02 13.09 -15.79
N ALA A 48 16.05 13.37 -14.49
CA ALA A 48 16.14 14.72 -13.97
C ALA A 48 17.46 15.36 -14.40
N THR A 49 17.41 16.33 -15.31
CA THR A 49 18.59 17.05 -15.80
C THR A 49 18.75 18.34 -15.00
N ASN A 50 19.89 18.48 -14.32
CA ASN A 50 20.29 19.69 -13.58
C ASN A 50 19.43 20.05 -12.35
N THR A 51 19.20 19.12 -11.43
CA THR A 51 18.95 19.51 -10.05
C THR A 51 20.29 19.90 -9.42
N SER A 52 20.51 21.21 -9.20
CA SER A 52 21.43 21.58 -8.12
C SER A 52 20.93 20.88 -6.87
N GLU A 53 21.77 20.11 -6.20
CA GLU A 53 21.46 19.48 -4.91
C GLU A 53 21.14 20.59 -3.89
N VAL A 54 19.91 21.06 -3.89
CA VAL A 54 19.37 21.86 -2.80
C VAL A 54 19.04 20.83 -1.73
N GLU A 55 19.87 20.77 -0.70
CA GLU A 55 19.63 19.94 0.47
C GLU A 55 18.40 20.48 1.21
N VAL A 56 17.20 20.10 0.75
CA VAL A 56 15.97 20.34 1.48
C VAL A 56 15.86 19.23 2.52
N THR A 57 16.15 19.57 3.78
CA THR A 57 16.02 18.63 4.89
C THR A 57 14.54 18.42 5.21
N VAL A 58 13.87 17.55 4.45
CA VAL A 58 12.52 17.07 4.79
C VAL A 58 12.66 15.94 5.80
N ALA A 59 12.04 16.09 6.97
CA ALA A 59 12.10 15.07 8.01
C ALA A 59 11.21 13.87 7.64
N PHE A 60 11.82 12.70 7.45
CA PHE A 60 11.07 11.46 7.26
C PHE A 60 10.46 10.98 8.59
N PRO A 61 9.16 10.60 8.64
CA PRO A 61 8.45 10.27 9.88
C PRO A 61 8.78 8.85 10.40
N ASN A 62 10.05 8.56 10.65
CA ASN A 62 10.56 7.27 11.12
C ASN A 62 9.82 6.73 12.37
N HIS A 63 9.42 7.63 13.27
CA HIS A 63 8.71 7.26 14.49
C HIS A 63 7.34 6.62 14.21
N LEU A 64 6.61 7.09 13.19
CA LEU A 64 5.31 6.52 12.78
C LEU A 64 5.49 5.11 12.21
N TYR A 65 6.46 4.93 11.32
CA TYR A 65 6.80 3.61 10.77
C TYR A 65 7.19 2.63 11.87
N HIS A 66 8.00 3.06 12.84
CA HIS A 66 8.38 2.22 13.98
C HIS A 66 7.18 1.88 14.88
N GLN A 67 6.26 2.82 15.10
CA GLN A 67 5.04 2.56 15.86
C GLN A 67 4.16 1.52 15.16
N VAL A 68 3.84 1.74 13.88
CA VAL A 68 2.98 0.86 13.08
C VAL A 68 3.59 -0.54 12.89
N SER A 69 4.91 -0.66 12.85
CA SER A 69 5.58 -1.98 12.75
C SER A 69 5.21 -2.94 13.90
N LYS A 70 4.79 -2.39 15.05
CA LYS A 70 4.39 -3.13 16.26
C LYS A 70 2.86 -3.26 16.42
N SER A 71 2.08 -2.65 15.52
CA SER A 71 0.62 -2.69 15.52
C SER A 71 0.06 -3.97 14.88
N SER A 72 -1.27 -4.08 14.85
CA SER A 72 -1.97 -5.21 14.21
C SER A 72 -1.77 -5.23 12.68
N ALA A 73 -2.20 -6.31 12.03
CA ALA A 73 -2.13 -6.41 10.57
C ALA A 73 -3.05 -5.38 9.89
N GLU A 74 -4.21 -5.15 10.47
CA GLU A 74 -5.22 -4.18 10.03
C GLU A 74 -4.67 -2.74 10.11
N ASP A 75 -4.03 -2.38 11.23
CA ASP A 75 -3.40 -1.06 11.39
C ASP A 75 -2.26 -0.85 10.38
N LYS A 76 -1.47 -1.89 10.12
CA LYS A 76 -0.39 -1.85 9.10
C LYS A 76 -0.95 -1.68 7.69
N LEU A 77 -2.05 -2.36 7.39
CA LEU A 77 -2.74 -2.27 6.11
C LEU A 77 -3.32 -0.88 5.90
N ALA A 78 -4.07 -0.38 6.87
CA ALA A 78 -4.64 0.98 6.84
C ALA A 78 -3.55 2.06 6.70
N PHE A 79 -2.45 1.93 7.45
CA PHE A 79 -1.31 2.83 7.30
C PHE A 79 -0.68 2.74 5.90
N SER A 80 -0.59 1.54 5.31
CA SER A 80 -0.04 1.36 3.96
C SER A 80 -0.93 2.02 2.89
N VAL A 81 -2.25 1.89 3.01
CA VAL A 81 -3.22 2.61 2.15
C VAL A 81 -3.00 4.12 2.25
N GLN A 82 -2.96 4.66 3.47
CA GLN A 82 -2.74 6.09 3.70
C GLN A 82 -1.42 6.58 3.07
N ILE A 83 -0.33 5.83 3.21
CA ILE A 83 0.95 6.20 2.59
C ILE A 83 0.84 6.23 1.06
N LEU A 84 0.15 5.28 0.44
CA LEU A 84 -0.04 5.27 -1.01
C LEU A 84 -0.90 6.45 -1.49
N GLU A 85 -1.94 6.81 -0.74
CA GLU A 85 -2.79 7.97 -1.03
C GLU A 85 -2.01 9.29 -0.92
N GLU A 86 -1.20 9.46 0.14
CA GLU A 86 -0.33 10.64 0.32
C GLU A 86 0.75 10.73 -0.78
N VAL A 87 1.30 9.59 -1.20
CA VAL A 87 2.24 9.53 -2.33
C VAL A 87 1.54 9.90 -3.64
N ALA A 88 0.33 9.41 -3.88
CA ALA A 88 -0.44 9.78 -5.07
C ALA A 88 -0.73 11.29 -5.08
N ALA A 89 -1.25 11.83 -3.98
CA ALA A 89 -1.54 13.25 -3.83
C ALA A 89 -0.28 14.11 -4.09
N LEU A 90 0.88 13.72 -3.55
CA LEU A 90 2.15 14.42 -3.78
C LEU A 90 2.55 14.47 -5.26
N PHE A 91 2.33 13.39 -6.01
CA PHE A 91 2.69 13.32 -7.44
C PHE A 91 1.63 13.94 -8.36
N GLU A 92 0.40 14.16 -7.87
CA GLU A 92 -0.64 14.93 -8.55
C GLU A 92 -0.43 16.45 -8.45
N GLU A 93 0.40 16.92 -7.52
CA GLU A 93 0.80 18.32 -7.44
C GLU A 93 1.59 18.80 -8.67
N ASP A 94 1.74 20.12 -8.81
CA ASP A 94 2.51 20.71 -9.91
C ASP A 94 4.00 20.37 -9.79
N HIS A 95 4.43 19.46 -10.65
CA HIS A 95 5.81 19.04 -10.81
C HIS A 95 6.45 19.61 -12.08
N SER A 96 5.92 20.69 -12.66
CA SER A 96 6.48 21.32 -13.87
C SER A 96 7.93 21.79 -13.72
N ALA A 97 8.39 22.01 -12.49
CA ALA A 97 9.79 22.31 -12.17
C ALA A 97 10.69 21.06 -12.15
N ALA A 98 10.13 19.88 -11.93
CA ALA A 98 10.84 18.61 -12.04
C ALA A 98 10.80 18.20 -13.51
N SER A 99 11.97 18.03 -14.15
CA SER A 99 12.07 17.69 -15.58
C SER A 99 11.66 16.24 -15.89
N TRP A 100 10.68 15.71 -15.18
CA TRP A 100 10.16 14.35 -15.30
C TRP A 100 9.28 14.24 -16.53
N GLU A 101 9.24 13.05 -17.12
CA GLU A 101 8.35 12.79 -18.25
C GLU A 101 6.92 12.52 -17.75
N ASP A 102 5.95 13.31 -18.21
CA ASP A 102 4.53 13.17 -17.85
C ASP A 102 3.99 11.73 -17.99
N SER A 103 4.47 11.00 -19.01
CA SER A 103 4.04 9.62 -19.24
C SER A 103 4.51 8.68 -18.13
N THR A 104 5.71 8.91 -17.60
CA THR A 104 6.30 8.14 -16.51
C THR A 104 5.60 8.46 -15.20
N VAL A 105 5.32 9.74 -14.92
CA VAL A 105 4.54 10.17 -13.74
C VAL A 105 3.13 9.57 -13.77
N ARG A 106 2.46 9.61 -14.93
CA ARG A 106 1.12 9.02 -15.08
C ARG A 106 1.11 7.51 -14.86
N ASN A 107 2.11 6.79 -15.35
CA ASN A 107 2.23 5.36 -15.12
C ASN A 107 2.48 5.05 -13.64
N PHE A 108 3.30 5.87 -12.97
CA PHE A 108 3.54 5.78 -11.53
C PHE A 108 2.24 5.97 -10.75
N LEU A 109 1.51 7.05 -11.01
CA LEU A 109 0.23 7.34 -10.35
C LEU A 109 -0.81 6.24 -10.58
N ASN A 110 -0.92 5.71 -11.81
CA ASN A 110 -1.84 4.62 -12.11
C ASN A 110 -1.56 3.38 -11.24
N ILE A 111 -0.29 3.04 -11.04
CA ILE A 111 0.09 1.88 -10.22
C ILE A 111 -0.12 2.18 -8.74
N VAL A 112 0.31 3.34 -8.24
CA VAL A 112 0.13 3.73 -6.83
C VAL A 112 -1.35 3.75 -6.43
N ASN A 113 -2.19 4.41 -7.23
CA ASN A 113 -3.64 4.43 -7.01
C ASN A 113 -4.24 3.03 -7.05
N LYS A 114 -3.77 2.18 -7.98
CA LYS A 114 -4.23 0.79 -8.04
C LYS A 114 -3.83 -0.01 -6.78
N GLN A 115 -2.63 0.22 -6.24
CA GLN A 115 -2.22 -0.40 -4.99
C GLN A 115 -3.09 0.07 -3.82
N ALA A 116 -3.40 1.36 -3.73
CA ALA A 116 -4.26 1.91 -2.67
C ALA A 116 -5.67 1.30 -2.72
N GLU A 117 -6.30 1.27 -3.90
CA GLU A 117 -7.64 0.66 -4.10
C GLU A 117 -7.69 -0.81 -3.68
N GLU A 118 -6.68 -1.60 -4.07
CA GLU A 118 -6.64 -3.04 -3.80
C GLU A 118 -6.27 -3.38 -2.36
N LEU A 119 -5.51 -2.50 -1.68
CA LEU A 119 -5.29 -2.65 -0.25
C LEU A 119 -6.50 -2.18 0.57
N HIS A 120 -7.21 -1.15 0.10
CA HIS A 120 -8.44 -0.67 0.73
C HIS A 120 -9.56 -1.71 0.65
N SER A 121 -9.70 -2.44 -0.46
CA SER A 121 -10.69 -3.52 -0.53
C SER A 121 -10.45 -4.60 0.53
N CYS A 122 -9.20 -4.84 0.92
CA CYS A 122 -8.85 -5.80 1.97
C CYS A 122 -9.22 -5.34 3.40
N THR A 123 -9.64 -4.09 3.63
CA THR A 123 -10.17 -3.63 4.91
C THR A 123 -11.71 -3.64 4.97
N GLU A 124 -12.37 -3.77 3.81
CA GLU A 124 -13.83 -3.80 3.68
C GLU A 124 -14.42 -5.23 3.59
N GLU A 125 -13.60 -6.25 3.34
CA GLU A 125 -13.99 -7.67 3.33
C GLU A 125 -14.01 -8.31 4.74
#